data_AF-A0A1I9G9C0-F1
#
_entry.id   AF-A0A1I9G9C0-F1
#
_cell.length_a   1.000
_cell.length_b   1.000
_cell.length_c   1.000
_cell.angle_alpha   90.00
_cell.angle_beta   90.00
_cell.angle_gamma   90.00
#
_symmetry.space_group_name_H-M   'P 1'
#
loop_
_entity.id
_entity.type
_entity.pdbx_description
1 polymer ?
#
loop_
_entity_poly.entity_id
_entity_poly.type
_entity_poly.pdbx_seq_one_letter_code
_entity_poly.pdbx_strand_id
1 'polypeptide(L)'
;MNGFATVNRGKLFAAENYKKGTRIWLRDSEKVWIGGELLDDFKFNSRNKVQLQDGQVTEIMVDESKELPFLRNPNVLLGCDDLTTLSYLHEPAVLNHLSFRFVKREAIYTYCGIVLVAINPYANCSQLYGDDVIQ
;
A
#
# COMPACT_ATOMS: atom_id res chain seq x y z
N MET A 1 17.83 -11.56 17.46
CA MET A 1 16.74 -10.66 17.06
C MET A 1 17.39 -9.54 16.27
N ASN A 2 17.38 -9.63 14.94
CA ASN A 2 18.13 -8.71 14.08
C ASN A 2 17.12 -7.90 13.25
N GLY A 3 17.00 -6.61 13.56
CA GLY A 3 16.01 -5.69 13.01
C GLY A 3 16.34 -5.23 11.59
N PHE A 4 16.01 -6.06 10.59
CA PHE A 4 16.25 -5.73 9.18
C PHE A 4 15.01 -5.80 8.28
N ALA A 5 13.76 -5.94 8.77
CA ALA A 5 12.64 -6.36 7.91
C ALA A 5 11.38 -5.51 8.02
N THR A 6 10.95 -4.84 6.94
CA THR A 6 9.51 -4.64 6.75
C THR A 6 8.87 -5.95 6.31
N VAL A 7 7.92 -6.44 7.09
CA VAL A 7 7.29 -7.76 6.88
C VAL A 7 6.26 -7.67 5.75
N ASN A 8 6.56 -8.28 4.60
CA ASN A 8 5.53 -8.76 3.66
C ASN A 8 5.61 -10.28 3.63
N ARG A 9 4.56 -10.97 4.10
CA ARG A 9 4.51 -12.44 4.16
C ARG A 9 5.78 -13.08 4.75
N GLY A 10 6.39 -12.46 5.75
CA GLY A 10 7.60 -12.97 6.43
C GLY A 10 8.92 -12.86 5.64
N LYS A 11 8.98 -12.12 4.52
CA LYS A 11 10.21 -11.92 3.74
C LYS A 11 10.81 -10.53 3.94
N LEU A 12 12.13 -10.49 4.09
CA LEU A 12 12.99 -9.31 4.09
C LEU A 12 13.14 -8.76 2.67
N PHE A 13 12.93 -7.46 2.47
CA PHE A 13 13.31 -6.79 1.22
C PHE A 13 14.72 -6.23 1.31
N ALA A 14 15.56 -6.60 0.36
CA ALA A 14 16.92 -6.09 0.28
C ALA A 14 16.93 -4.60 -0.09
N ALA A 15 17.86 -3.85 0.51
CA ALA A 15 18.07 -2.42 0.27
C ALA A 15 18.33 -2.10 -1.21
N GLU A 16 18.79 -3.09 -1.99
CA GLU A 16 19.01 -2.99 -3.44
C GLU A 16 17.74 -2.63 -4.25
N ASN A 17 16.55 -2.84 -3.69
CA ASN A 17 15.27 -2.47 -4.32
C ASN A 17 14.93 -0.97 -4.17
N TYR A 18 15.67 -0.23 -3.34
CA TYR A 18 15.44 1.18 -3.04
C TYR A 18 16.35 2.07 -3.87
N LYS A 19 16.09 2.12 -5.18
CA LYS A 19 16.79 3.00 -6.13
C LYS A 19 15.99 4.27 -6.38
N LYS A 20 16.60 5.24 -7.04
CA LYS A 20 15.90 6.41 -7.55
C LYS A 20 14.67 6.00 -8.37
N GLY A 21 13.53 6.62 -8.08
CA GLY A 21 12.23 6.31 -8.69
C GLY A 21 11.46 5.17 -7.99
N THR A 22 12.06 4.46 -7.03
CA THR A 22 11.33 3.47 -6.24
C THR A 22 10.26 4.15 -5.40
N ARG A 23 9.04 3.61 -5.44
CA ARG A 23 7.91 4.10 -4.66
C ARG A 23 7.79 3.36 -3.34
N ILE A 24 7.59 4.13 -2.28
CA ILE A 24 7.53 3.66 -0.90
C ILE A 24 6.31 4.25 -0.17
N TRP A 25 5.99 3.68 0.98
CA TRP A 25 5.00 4.19 1.92
C TRP A 25 5.68 4.76 3.15
N LEU A 26 5.22 5.93 3.58
CA LEU A 26 5.64 6.59 4.80
C LEU A 26 4.45 6.76 5.73
N ARG A 27 4.67 6.71 7.05
CA ARG A 27 3.61 7.00 8.03
C ARG A 27 3.22 8.47 7.95
N ASP A 28 1.93 8.72 8.01
CA ASP A 28 1.33 10.05 7.97
C ASP A 28 0.33 10.18 9.12
N SER A 29 0.30 11.34 9.81
CA SER A 29 -0.54 11.53 10.99
C SER A 29 -2.04 11.63 10.68
N GLU A 30 -2.41 12.01 9.46
CA GLU A 30 -3.80 12.21 9.06
C GLU A 30 -4.30 11.06 8.18
N LYS A 31 -3.49 10.66 7.20
CA LYS A 31 -3.84 9.63 6.21
C LYS A 31 -3.44 8.22 6.64
N VAL A 32 -2.80 8.07 7.81
CA VAL A 32 -2.13 6.85 8.31
C VAL A 32 -0.90 6.45 7.48
N TRP A 33 -1.03 6.46 6.16
CA TRP A 33 0.03 6.20 5.19
C TRP A 33 -0.04 7.17 4.02
N ILE A 34 1.11 7.66 3.59
CA ILE A 34 1.27 8.46 2.36
C ILE A 34 2.28 7.80 1.43
N GLY A 35 1.96 7.76 0.15
CA GLY A 35 2.89 7.27 -0.87
C GLY A 35 3.94 8.33 -1.18
N GLY A 36 5.16 7.88 -1.47
CA GLY A 36 6.22 8.74 -1.96
C GLY A 36 7.12 8.03 -2.96
N GLU A 37 7.97 8.80 -3.63
CA GLU A 37 8.95 8.34 -4.61
C GLU A 37 10.35 8.83 -4.22
N LEU A 38 11.32 7.92 -4.19
CA LEU A 38 12.71 8.24 -3.88
C LEU A 38 13.32 9.09 -5.01
N LEU A 39 13.91 10.24 -4.65
CA LEU A 39 14.54 11.14 -5.62
C LEU A 39 15.97 10.74 -5.97
N ASP A 40 16.60 9.93 -5.12
CA ASP A 40 17.97 9.43 -5.23
C ASP A 40 18.05 7.98 -4.74
N ASP A 41 19.16 7.29 -5.03
CA ASP A 41 19.42 5.94 -4.50
C ASP A 41 19.53 5.97 -2.98
N PHE A 42 18.85 5.02 -2.32
CA PHE A 42 18.74 4.98 -0.88
C PHE A 42 20.08 4.65 -0.21
N LYS A 43 20.39 5.37 0.88
CA LYS A 43 21.57 5.18 1.71
C LYS A 43 21.20 5.17 3.18
N PHE A 44 21.72 4.18 3.91
CA PHE A 44 21.59 4.13 5.37
C PHE A 44 22.34 5.28 6.05
N ASN A 45 21.89 5.65 7.24
CA ASN A 45 22.47 6.70 8.08
C ASN A 45 22.66 8.05 7.35
N SER A 46 21.89 8.27 6.29
CA SER A 46 21.94 9.45 5.41
C SER A 46 20.53 9.99 5.20
N ARG A 47 20.43 11.28 4.83
CA ARG A 47 19.14 11.89 4.47
C ARG A 47 18.77 11.49 3.05
N ASN A 48 17.66 10.77 2.92
CA ASN A 48 17.11 10.34 1.64
C ASN A 48 15.90 11.20 1.30
N LYS A 49 15.90 11.83 0.14
CA LYS A 49 14.81 12.69 -0.31
C LYS A 49 13.70 11.88 -0.93
N VAL A 50 12.47 12.16 -0.52
CA VAL A 50 11.27 11.49 -1.00
C VAL A 50 10.27 12.56 -1.43
N GLN A 51 9.79 12.47 -2.66
CA GLN A 51 8.67 13.28 -3.13
C GLN A 51 7.36 12.55 -2.79
N LEU A 52 6.56 13.17 -1.92
CA LEU A 52 5.26 12.65 -1.51
C LEU A 52 4.22 12.83 -2.62
N GLN A 53 3.14 12.07 -2.55
CA GLN A 53 2.04 12.13 -3.52
C GLN A 53 1.32 13.48 -3.59
N ASP A 54 1.39 14.30 -2.56
CA ASP A 54 0.86 15.66 -2.54
C ASP A 54 1.84 16.69 -3.14
N GLY A 55 3.00 16.25 -3.61
CA GLY A 55 4.03 17.06 -4.23
C GLY A 55 5.05 17.63 -3.25
N GLN A 56 4.84 17.50 -1.92
CA GLN A 56 5.82 17.93 -0.93
C GLN A 56 7.06 17.03 -0.99
N VAL A 57 8.24 17.62 -0.81
CA VAL A 57 9.49 16.86 -0.65
C VAL A 57 9.82 16.78 0.84
N THR A 58 10.05 15.56 1.32
CA THR A 58 10.49 15.28 2.69
C THR A 58 11.81 14.52 2.69
N GLU A 59 12.49 14.52 3.84
CA GLU A 59 13.74 13.78 4.04
C GLU A 59 13.53 12.70 5.11
N ILE A 60 13.90 11.47 4.79
CA ILE A 60 13.90 10.36 5.74
C ILE A 60 15.32 9.90 6.03
N MET A 61 15.60 9.58 7.29
CA MET A 61 16.85 8.97 7.72
C MET A 61 16.53 7.64 8.37
N VAL A 62 17.15 6.58 7.86
CA VAL A 62 16.93 5.22 8.31
C VAL A 62 18.28 4.63 8.70
N ASP A 63 18.35 4.18 9.93
CA ASP A 63 19.53 3.53 10.49
C ASP A 63 19.60 2.07 10.02
N GLU A 64 20.79 1.48 9.98
CA GLU A 64 20.96 0.08 9.58
C GLU A 64 20.21 -0.90 10.50
N SER A 65 19.95 -0.52 11.74
CA SER A 65 19.21 -1.34 12.72
C SER A 65 17.68 -1.19 12.63
N LYS A 66 17.17 -0.35 11.73
CA LYS A 66 15.74 -0.05 11.58
C LYS A 66 15.17 -0.71 10.32
N GLU A 67 13.87 -0.97 10.36
CA GLU A 67 13.15 -1.49 9.21
C GLU A 67 13.04 -0.44 8.10
N LEU A 68 13.23 -0.88 6.85
CA LEU A 68 13.08 -0.04 5.67
C LEU A 68 11.61 0.30 5.40
N PRO A 69 11.27 1.50 4.88
CA PRO A 69 9.88 1.84 4.53
C PRO A 69 9.23 0.82 3.59
N PHE A 70 7.94 0.56 3.72
CA PHE A 70 7.27 -0.43 2.87
C PHE A 70 7.30 -0.04 1.38
N LEU A 71 7.65 -0.99 0.51
CA LEU A 71 7.57 -0.79 -0.95
C LEU A 71 6.12 -0.67 -1.44
N ARG A 72 5.90 0.14 -2.45
CA ARG A 72 4.58 0.35 -3.04
C ARG A 72 4.36 -0.52 -4.26
N ASN A 73 3.16 -1.10 -4.37
CA ASN A 73 2.77 -1.88 -5.55
C ASN A 73 2.67 -0.99 -6.80
N PRO A 74 3.01 -1.53 -7.99
CA PRO A 74 2.73 -0.88 -9.26
C PRO A 74 1.23 -0.60 -9.43
N ASN A 75 0.88 0.54 -10.05
CA ASN A 75 -0.51 0.96 -10.23
C ASN A 75 -1.33 -0.01 -11.09
N VAL A 76 -0.68 -0.81 -11.96
CA VAL A 76 -1.36 -1.82 -12.80
C VAL A 76 -2.06 -2.91 -11.98
N LEU A 77 -1.62 -3.15 -10.74
CA LEU A 77 -2.23 -4.13 -9.83
C LEU A 77 -3.40 -3.53 -9.02
N LEU A 78 -3.62 -2.21 -9.09
CA LEU A 78 -4.68 -1.57 -8.31
C LEU A 78 -6.06 -1.89 -8.86
N GLY A 79 -6.91 -2.37 -7.96
CA GLY A 79 -8.32 -2.65 -8.25
C GLY A 79 -8.62 -4.07 -8.69
N CYS A 80 -7.68 -5.01 -8.65
CA CYS A 80 -8.02 -6.44 -8.67
C CYS A 80 -9.04 -6.78 -7.57
N ASP A 81 -9.87 -7.80 -7.79
CA ASP A 81 -10.90 -8.19 -6.82
C ASP A 81 -10.34 -8.94 -5.60
N ASP A 82 -9.14 -9.52 -5.74
CA ASP A 82 -8.42 -10.19 -4.65
C ASP A 82 -7.11 -9.48 -4.30
N LEU A 83 -6.94 -9.14 -3.03
CA LEU A 83 -5.74 -8.54 -2.46
C LEU A 83 -4.51 -9.47 -2.54
N THR A 84 -4.70 -10.79 -2.65
CA THR A 84 -3.57 -11.74 -2.72
C THR A 84 -2.74 -11.59 -3.99
N THR A 85 -3.28 -10.90 -5.00
CA THR A 85 -2.63 -10.58 -6.28
C THR A 85 -1.55 -9.50 -6.17
N LEU A 86 -1.50 -8.76 -5.06
CA LEU A 86 -0.50 -7.73 -4.81
C LEU A 86 0.89 -8.34 -4.60
N SER A 87 1.91 -7.75 -5.23
CA SER A 87 3.32 -8.12 -5.03
C SER A 87 3.77 -7.85 -3.59
N TYR A 88 3.36 -6.71 -3.05
CA TYR A 88 3.58 -6.28 -1.68
C TYR A 88 2.27 -6.32 -0.90
N LEU A 89 2.10 -7.29 0.00
CA LEU A 89 0.89 -7.45 0.81
C LEU A 89 1.19 -7.10 2.27
N HIS A 90 1.11 -5.81 2.56
CA HIS A 90 1.29 -5.21 3.89
C HIS A 90 0.17 -4.18 4.15
N GLU A 91 0.12 -3.65 5.37
CA GLU A 91 -0.92 -2.73 5.84
C GLU A 91 -1.20 -1.55 4.87
N PRO A 92 -0.21 -0.74 4.41
CA PRO A 92 -0.49 0.36 3.50
C PRO A 92 -1.02 -0.09 2.14
N ALA A 93 -0.55 -1.23 1.62
CA ALA A 93 -1.02 -1.75 0.35
C ALA A 93 -2.50 -2.17 0.43
N VAL A 94 -2.89 -2.84 1.51
CA VAL A 94 -4.29 -3.22 1.75
C VAL A 94 -5.18 -1.99 1.88
N LEU A 95 -4.78 -1.02 2.71
CA LEU A 95 -5.54 0.22 2.93
C LEU A 95 -5.75 0.98 1.61
N ASN A 96 -4.68 1.21 0.85
CA ASN A 96 -4.76 1.93 -0.43
C ASN A 96 -5.63 1.20 -1.46
N HIS A 97 -5.54 -0.12 -1.54
CA HIS A 97 -6.32 -0.91 -2.50
C HIS A 97 -7.82 -0.92 -2.17
N LEU A 98 -8.17 -1.10 -0.89
CA LEU A 98 -9.56 -1.03 -0.42
C LEU A 98 -10.15 0.36 -0.63
N SER A 99 -9.39 1.41 -0.31
CA SER A 99 -9.80 2.80 -0.56
C SER A 99 -10.03 3.07 -2.04
N PHE A 100 -9.13 2.60 -2.91
CA PHE A 100 -9.31 2.74 -4.37
C PHE A 100 -10.56 2.01 -4.88
N ARG A 101 -10.80 0.77 -4.45
CA ARG A 101 -11.99 0.01 -4.85
C ARG A 101 -13.28 0.68 -4.39
N PHE A 102 -13.32 1.13 -3.13
CA PHE A 102 -14.48 1.79 -2.57
C PHE A 102 -14.76 3.13 -3.24
N VAL A 103 -13.77 4.03 -3.30
CA VAL A 103 -13.95 5.41 -3.77
C VAL A 103 -14.01 5.53 -5.30
N LYS A 104 -13.21 4.74 -6.04
CA LYS A 104 -13.09 4.87 -7.50
C LYS A 104 -13.93 3.88 -8.28
N ARG A 105 -14.29 2.74 -7.69
CA ARG A 105 -15.08 1.70 -8.37
C ARG A 105 -16.43 1.45 -7.73
N GLU A 106 -16.73 2.10 -6.60
CA GLU A 106 -17.97 1.87 -5.83
C GLU A 106 -18.15 0.39 -5.44
N ALA A 107 -17.03 -0.34 -5.33
CA ALA A 107 -17.01 -1.76 -5.05
C ALA A 107 -16.83 -2.01 -3.55
N ILE A 108 -17.87 -2.54 -2.91
CA ILE A 108 -17.92 -2.76 -1.45
C ILE A 108 -17.39 -4.13 -1.02
N TYR A 109 -17.25 -5.07 -1.95
CA TYR A 109 -16.76 -6.42 -1.72
C TYR A 109 -15.37 -6.61 -2.33
N THR A 110 -14.44 -7.14 -1.54
CA THR A 110 -13.07 -7.43 -1.97
C THR A 110 -12.57 -8.72 -1.32
N TYR A 111 -12.05 -9.65 -2.11
CA TYR A 111 -11.42 -10.85 -1.58
C TYR A 111 -10.05 -10.55 -0.97
N CYS A 112 -9.74 -11.30 0.07
CA CYS A 112 -8.41 -11.43 0.66
C CYS A 112 -8.16 -12.94 0.82
N GLY A 113 -7.86 -13.58 -0.31
CA GLY A 113 -7.84 -15.04 -0.40
C GLY A 113 -9.18 -15.64 0.00
N ILE A 114 -9.20 -16.41 1.09
CA ILE A 114 -10.41 -17.07 1.58
C ILE A 114 -11.37 -16.14 2.34
N VAL A 115 -10.93 -14.93 2.69
CA VAL A 115 -11.73 -13.96 3.46
C VAL A 115 -12.38 -12.97 2.50
N LEU A 116 -13.66 -12.68 2.71
CA LEU A 116 -14.36 -11.58 2.04
C LEU A 116 -14.38 -10.34 2.93
N VAL A 117 -13.84 -9.23 2.44
CA VAL A 117 -13.94 -7.91 3.06
C VAL A 117 -15.16 -7.19 2.51
N ALA A 118 -16.05 -6.75 3.40
CA ALA A 118 -17.22 -5.94 3.06
C ALA A 118 -17.11 -4.56 3.73
N ILE A 119 -17.16 -3.49 2.94
CA ILE A 119 -17.09 -2.09 3.42
C ILE A 119 -18.48 -1.48 3.36
N ASN A 120 -18.96 -0.90 4.46
CA ASN A 120 -20.28 -0.28 4.51
C ASN A 120 -20.34 0.99 3.62
N PRO A 121 -21.20 1.03 2.59
CA PRO A 121 -21.33 2.19 1.70
C PRO A 121 -22.15 3.34 2.29
N TYR A 122 -22.91 3.11 3.38
CA TYR A 122 -23.89 4.06 3.91
C TYR A 122 -24.91 4.56 2.85
N ALA A 123 -25.16 3.75 1.84
CA ALA A 123 -26.07 4.04 0.73
C ALA A 123 -26.87 2.78 0.35
N ASN A 124 -27.97 2.97 -0.38
CA ASN A 124 -28.71 1.84 -0.94
C ASN A 124 -27.90 1.18 -2.05
N CYS A 125 -27.79 -0.14 -2.02
CA CYS A 125 -27.09 -0.94 -3.02
C CYS A 125 -28.04 -1.94 -3.70
N SER A 126 -29.24 -1.49 -4.07
CA SER A 126 -30.27 -2.32 -4.70
C SER A 126 -29.76 -3.07 -5.94
N GLN A 127 -28.79 -2.51 -6.65
CA GLN A 127 -28.14 -3.14 -7.82
C GLN A 127 -27.30 -4.39 -7.49
N LEU A 128 -26.98 -4.65 -6.22
CA LEU A 128 -26.19 -5.81 -5.79
C LEU A 128 -27.03 -6.92 -5.15
N TYR A 129 -28.29 -6.64 -4.83
CA TYR A 129 -29.15 -7.54 -4.05
C TYR A 129 -30.52 -7.79 -4.70
N GLY A 130 -30.65 -7.51 -6.00
CA GLY A 130 -31.86 -7.81 -6.78
C GLY A 130 -31.96 -9.30 -7.12
N ASP A 131 -33.18 -9.75 -7.48
CA ASP A 131 -33.44 -11.14 -7.86
C ASP A 131 -32.59 -11.57 -9.06
N ASP A 132 -32.28 -10.66 -9.98
CA ASP A 132 -31.42 -10.86 -11.13
C ASP A 132 -29.95 -11.18 -10.78
N VAL A 133 -29.50 -10.78 -9.57
CA VAL A 133 -28.16 -11.06 -9.07
C VAL A 133 -28.09 -12.39 -8.30
N ILE A 134 -29.21 -12.84 -7.71
CA ILE A 134 -29.28 -14.04 -6.86
C ILE A 134 -29.45 -15.35 -7.66
N GLN A 135 -30.13 -15.29 -8.81
CA GLN A 135 -30.73 -16.44 -9.52
C GLN A 135 -29.79 -17.59 -9.90
#